data_AF-A0A966B7T4-F1
#
_entry.id   AF-A0A966B7T4-F1
#
_cell.length_a   1.000
_cell.length_b   1.000
_cell.length_c   1.000
_cell.angle_alpha   90.00
_cell.angle_beta   90.00
_cell.angle_gamma   90.00
#
_symmetry.space_group_name_H-M   'P 1'
#
loop_
_entity.id
_entity.type
_entity.pdbx_description
1 polymer ?
#
loop_
_entity_poly.entity_id
_entity_poly.type
_entity_poly.pdbx_seq_one_letter_code
_entity_poly.pdbx_strand_id
1 'polypeptide(L)'
;MTALAFVVSITLGVGVADRLGQDGFDDPDSDSVYARAELDGRFDTGVADLVVLATVLPAETTVDSPDAVINGLALTDEIAAITGTDDVFSYWNSGDGSLRSIDGNRALILFQLTGDENDLTRQQLVSDLSTTYSSTERGTLLA
;
A
#
# COMPACT_ATOMS: atom_id res chain seq x y z
N MET A 1 -1.57 26.04 42.30
CA MET A 1 -0.97 26.58 41.06
C MET A 1 -0.66 25.47 40.05
N THR A 2 -0.11 24.33 40.49
CA THR A 2 0.17 23.14 39.66
C THR A 2 -1.04 22.51 38.97
N ALA A 3 -2.19 22.38 39.66
CA ALA A 3 -3.40 21.80 39.06
C ALA A 3 -3.94 22.62 37.88
N LEU A 4 -3.86 23.95 37.95
CA LEU A 4 -4.29 24.84 36.87
C LEU A 4 -3.36 24.72 35.65
N ALA A 5 -2.04 24.68 35.89
CA ALA A 5 -1.05 24.46 34.84
C ALA A 5 -1.28 23.11 34.12
N PHE A 6 -1.62 22.05 34.86
CA PHE A 6 -1.87 20.74 34.28
C PHE A 6 -3.12 20.71 33.38
N VAL A 7 -4.22 21.34 33.82
CA VAL A 7 -5.46 21.45 33.05
C VAL A 7 -5.27 22.28 31.76
N VAL A 8 -4.47 23.35 31.84
CA VAL A 8 -4.10 24.16 30.67
C VAL A 8 -3.23 23.36 29.70
N SER A 9 -2.24 22.61 30.20
CA SER A 9 -1.40 21.76 29.35
C SER A 9 -2.20 20.65 28.66
N ILE A 10 -3.19 20.04 29.32
CA ILE A 10 -4.08 19.05 28.70
C ILE A 10 -4.88 19.70 27.57
N THR A 11 -5.51 20.84 27.81
CA THR A 11 -6.37 21.51 26.81
C THR A 11 -5.59 22.02 25.59
N LEU A 12 -4.35 22.48 25.78
CA LEU A 12 -3.47 22.86 24.66
C LEU A 12 -2.84 21.64 23.97
N GLY A 13 -2.64 20.54 24.70
CA GLY A 13 -2.03 19.30 24.20
C GLY A 13 -2.96 18.44 23.32
N VAL A 14 -4.28 18.52 23.54
CA VAL A 14 -5.25 17.66 22.85
C VAL A 14 -5.28 17.87 21.32
N GLY A 15 -4.85 19.03 20.80
CA GLY A 15 -4.85 19.31 19.35
C GLY A 15 -3.49 19.18 18.65
N VAL A 16 -2.39 18.93 19.38
CA VAL A 16 -1.07 18.71 18.75
C VAL A 16 -0.89 17.27 18.29
N ALA A 17 -1.50 16.30 18.98
CA ALA A 17 -1.48 14.90 18.55
C ALA A 17 -2.07 14.71 17.14
N ASP A 18 -3.17 15.42 16.83
CA ASP A 18 -3.82 15.41 15.51
C ASP A 18 -2.98 16.10 14.40
N ARG A 19 -1.89 16.78 14.77
CA ARG A 19 -0.98 17.47 13.83
C ARG A 19 0.41 16.84 13.75
N LEU A 20 0.64 15.75 14.48
CA LEU A 20 1.85 14.94 14.31
C LEU A 20 1.62 14.06 13.08
N GLY A 21 2.02 14.56 11.91
CA GLY A 21 2.14 13.71 10.72
C GLY A 21 3.25 12.68 10.91
N GLN A 22 3.16 11.54 10.22
CA GLN A 22 4.27 10.58 10.15
C GLN A 22 5.41 11.07 9.23
N ASP A 23 5.20 12.23 8.60
CA ASP A 23 6.08 12.91 7.67
C ASP A 23 6.80 14.13 8.30
N GLY A 24 7.87 14.62 7.67
CA GLY A 24 8.71 15.71 8.15
C GLY A 24 10.18 15.33 8.42
N PHE A 25 10.60 14.14 8.00
CA PHE A 25 12.00 13.71 8.03
C PHE A 25 12.80 14.22 6.82
N ASP A 26 12.10 14.58 5.74
CA ASP A 26 12.70 15.15 4.54
C ASP A 26 13.04 16.64 4.71
N ASP A 27 14.12 17.06 4.05
CA ASP A 27 14.41 18.48 3.83
C ASP A 27 13.64 18.94 2.57
N PRO A 28 12.62 19.81 2.72
CA PRO A 28 11.75 20.23 1.63
C PRO A 28 12.51 20.98 0.52
N ASP A 29 13.67 21.54 0.82
CA ASP A 29 14.52 22.26 -0.13
C ASP A 29 15.60 21.36 -0.76
N SER A 30 15.61 20.06 -0.45
CA SER A 30 16.61 19.14 -0.99
C SER A 30 16.35 18.76 -2.45
N ASP A 31 17.44 18.59 -3.20
CA ASP A 31 17.41 18.10 -4.58
C ASP A 31 16.69 16.75 -4.71
N SER A 32 16.68 15.93 -3.64
CA SER A 32 16.02 14.63 -3.63
C SER A 32 14.49 14.73 -3.59
N VAL A 33 13.94 15.72 -2.87
CA VAL A 33 12.51 16.01 -2.82
C VAL A 33 12.06 16.60 -4.15
N TYR A 34 12.85 17.54 -4.69
CA TYR A 34 12.59 18.09 -6.03
C TYR A 34 12.61 16.98 -7.11
N ALA A 35 13.62 16.11 -7.10
CA ALA A 35 13.71 15.02 -8.06
C ALA A 35 12.54 14.03 -7.95
N ARG A 36 12.11 13.69 -6.73
CA ARG A 36 10.93 12.85 -6.51
C ARG A 36 9.66 13.49 -7.06
N ALA A 37 9.41 14.76 -6.76
CA ALA A 37 8.24 15.48 -7.28
C ALA A 37 8.23 15.59 -8.82
N GLU A 38 9.40 15.79 -9.42
CA GLU A 38 9.52 15.85 -10.89
C GLU A 38 9.33 14.48 -11.56
N LEU A 39 9.76 13.39 -10.90
CA LEU A 39 9.54 12.02 -11.38
C LEU A 39 8.06 11.64 -11.31
N ASP A 40 7.43 11.88 -10.15
CA ASP A 40 6.02 11.63 -9.90
C ASP A 40 5.14 12.36 -10.93
N GLY A 41 5.29 13.69 -11.05
CA GLY A 41 4.48 14.50 -11.95
C GLY A 41 4.70 14.27 -13.45
N ARG A 42 5.76 13.57 -13.87
CA ARG A 42 6.06 13.29 -15.30
C ARG A 42 5.81 11.85 -15.72
N PHE A 43 5.98 10.92 -14.80
CA PHE A 43 6.02 9.50 -15.12
C PHE A 43 4.97 8.68 -14.36
N ASP A 44 4.12 9.31 -13.54
CA ASP A 44 3.24 8.62 -12.58
C ASP A 44 4.01 7.56 -11.78
N THR A 45 5.25 7.90 -11.40
CA THR A 45 6.11 7.01 -10.63
C THR A 45 5.89 7.23 -9.14
N GLY A 46 4.77 6.74 -8.64
CA GLY A 46 4.57 6.59 -7.20
C GLY A 46 5.31 5.36 -6.66
N VAL A 47 5.64 5.41 -5.37
CA VAL A 47 6.12 4.22 -4.64
C VAL A 47 4.88 3.39 -4.29
N ALA A 48 4.98 2.06 -4.38
CA ALA A 48 3.89 1.21 -3.92
C ALA A 48 3.66 1.39 -2.42
N ASP A 49 2.43 1.70 -2.05
CA ASP A 49 2.03 1.96 -0.67
C ASP A 49 1.79 0.67 0.11
N LEU A 50 1.29 -0.32 -0.61
CA LEU A 50 0.94 -1.63 -0.07
C LEU A 50 1.36 -2.72 -1.06
N VAL A 51 1.71 -3.86 -0.46
CA VAL A 51 2.19 -5.04 -1.17
C VAL A 51 1.41 -6.25 -0.66
N VAL A 52 0.78 -6.98 -1.57
CA VAL A 52 0.12 -8.26 -1.30
C VAL A 52 1.00 -9.38 -1.84
N LEU A 53 1.27 -10.37 -1.00
CA LEU A 53 2.03 -11.57 -1.36
C LEU A 53 1.06 -12.72 -1.63
N ALA A 54 0.74 -12.95 -2.89
CA ALA A 54 -0.09 -14.07 -3.28
C ALA A 54 0.74 -15.36 -3.30
N THR A 55 0.31 -16.37 -2.55
CA THR A 55 0.94 -17.70 -2.48
C THR A 55 0.01 -18.74 -3.08
N VAL A 56 0.50 -19.55 -4.03
CA VAL A 56 -0.28 -20.65 -4.61
C VAL A 56 -0.26 -21.90 -3.72
N LEU A 57 -1.40 -22.58 -3.64
CA LEU A 57 -1.60 -23.86 -2.99
C LEU A 57 -2.31 -24.83 -3.94
N PRO A 58 -2.00 -26.13 -3.88
CA PRO A 58 -0.94 -26.78 -3.10
C PRO A 58 0.46 -26.56 -3.69
N ALA A 59 1.51 -26.91 -2.94
CA ALA A 59 2.92 -26.55 -3.22
C ALA A 59 3.49 -26.96 -4.60
N GLU A 60 2.83 -27.88 -5.32
CA GLU A 60 3.24 -28.28 -6.69
C GLU A 60 2.61 -27.40 -7.78
N THR A 61 1.82 -26.40 -7.38
CA THR A 61 1.20 -25.40 -8.25
C THR A 61 2.15 -24.23 -8.44
N THR A 62 2.01 -23.51 -9.56
CA THR A 62 2.82 -22.32 -9.85
C THR A 62 1.92 -21.11 -10.04
N VAL A 63 2.48 -19.91 -9.90
CA VAL A 63 1.76 -18.67 -10.20
C VAL A 63 1.32 -18.54 -11.66
N ASP A 64 1.89 -19.35 -12.56
CA ASP A 64 1.52 -19.43 -13.99
C ASP A 64 0.39 -20.42 -14.27
N SER A 65 -0.03 -21.21 -13.27
CA SER A 65 -1.08 -22.18 -13.45
C SER A 65 -2.39 -21.46 -13.84
N PRO A 66 -3.23 -22.02 -14.73
CA PRO A 66 -4.41 -21.31 -15.25
C PRO A 66 -5.30 -20.72 -14.16
N ASP A 67 -5.56 -21.46 -13.08
CA ASP A 67 -6.36 -20.99 -11.95
C ASP A 67 -5.67 -19.83 -11.20
N ALA A 68 -4.34 -19.88 -11.03
CA ALA A 68 -3.59 -18.81 -10.38
C ALA A 68 -3.61 -17.52 -11.22
N VAL A 69 -3.53 -17.64 -12.55
CA VAL A 69 -3.65 -16.50 -13.47
C VAL A 69 -5.05 -15.88 -13.39
N ILE A 70 -6.11 -16.71 -13.43
CA ILE A 70 -7.49 -16.23 -13.33
C ILE A 70 -7.73 -15.52 -11.99
N ASN A 71 -7.35 -16.16 -10.88
CA ASN A 71 -7.58 -15.60 -9.55
C ASN A 71 -6.70 -14.36 -9.29
N GLY A 72 -5.46 -14.34 -9.79
CA GLY A 72 -4.54 -13.22 -9.66
C GLY A 72 -4.99 -11.99 -10.43
N LEU A 73 -5.47 -12.17 -11.68
CA LEU A 73 -6.08 -11.09 -12.45
C LEU A 73 -7.38 -10.59 -11.79
N ALA A 74 -8.25 -11.49 -11.33
CA ALA A 74 -9.48 -11.09 -10.65
C ALA A 74 -9.21 -10.29 -9.37
N LEU A 75 -8.19 -10.67 -8.59
CA LEU A 75 -7.77 -9.92 -7.40
C LEU A 75 -7.18 -8.55 -7.79
N THR A 76 -6.40 -8.49 -8.86
CA THR A 76 -5.85 -7.23 -9.40
C THR A 76 -6.99 -6.27 -9.78
N ASP A 77 -7.98 -6.76 -10.52
CA ASP A 77 -9.13 -5.97 -10.97
C ASP A 77 -10.01 -5.50 -9.80
N GLU A 78 -10.16 -6.33 -8.77
CA GLU A 78 -10.91 -5.95 -7.56
C GLU A 78 -10.22 -4.82 -6.81
N ILE A 79 -8.90 -4.91 -6.58
CA ILE A 79 -8.14 -3.87 -5.90
C ILE A 79 -8.18 -2.57 -6.70
N ALA A 80 -8.07 -2.65 -8.03
CA ALA A 80 -8.17 -1.49 -8.91
C ALA A 80 -9.57 -0.83 -8.88
N ALA A 81 -10.61 -1.57 -8.51
CA ALA A 81 -11.96 -1.04 -8.37
C ALA A 81 -12.23 -0.37 -7.00
N ILE A 82 -11.30 -0.45 -6.04
CA ILE A 82 -11.46 0.18 -4.73
C ILE A 82 -11.31 1.69 -4.86
N THR A 83 -12.31 2.44 -4.38
CA THR A 83 -12.23 3.90 -4.31
C THR A 83 -11.02 4.33 -3.49
N GLY A 84 -10.14 5.12 -4.09
CA GLY A 84 -8.92 5.58 -3.45
C GLY A 84 -7.66 4.81 -3.88
N THR A 85 -7.81 3.80 -4.74
CA THR A 85 -6.69 3.21 -5.49
C THR A 85 -6.40 4.07 -6.71
N ASP A 86 -5.13 4.41 -6.91
CA ASP A 86 -4.65 5.14 -8.08
C ASP A 86 -4.19 4.16 -9.16
N ASP A 87 -3.28 3.25 -8.79
CA ASP A 87 -2.68 2.29 -9.70
C ASP A 87 -2.44 0.92 -9.05
N VAL A 88 -2.52 -0.15 -9.86
CA VAL A 88 -2.27 -1.53 -9.41
C VAL A 88 -1.38 -2.27 -10.41
N PHE A 89 -0.24 -2.78 -9.92
CA PHE A 89 0.72 -3.55 -10.68
C PHE A 89 0.84 -4.95 -10.08
N SER A 90 0.61 -5.99 -10.88
CA SER A 90 0.76 -7.37 -10.45
C SER A 90 1.67 -8.15 -11.38
N TYR A 91 2.17 -9.29 -10.91
CA TYR A 91 2.84 -10.25 -11.78
C TYR A 91 1.98 -10.59 -13.01
N TRP A 92 0.67 -10.74 -12.83
CA TRP A 92 -0.23 -11.21 -13.88
C TRP A 92 -0.61 -10.15 -14.92
N ASN A 93 -0.68 -8.86 -14.55
CA ASN A 93 -0.98 -7.80 -15.52
C ASN A 93 0.28 -7.29 -16.26
N SER A 94 1.44 -7.29 -15.59
CA SER A 94 2.69 -6.77 -16.14
C SER A 94 3.53 -7.85 -16.83
N GLY A 95 3.45 -9.10 -16.36
CA GLY A 95 4.36 -10.17 -16.75
C GLY A 95 5.80 -9.96 -16.25
N ASP A 96 6.04 -9.01 -15.32
CA ASP A 96 7.37 -8.75 -14.80
C ASP A 96 7.84 -9.89 -13.88
N GLY A 97 8.85 -10.63 -14.34
CA GLY A 97 9.45 -11.73 -13.58
C GLY A 97 10.08 -11.30 -12.25
N SER A 98 10.35 -10.00 -12.04
CA SER A 98 10.81 -9.48 -10.76
C SER A 98 9.76 -9.59 -9.64
N LEU A 99 8.47 -9.63 -10.02
CA LEU A 99 7.33 -9.76 -9.10
C LEU A 99 7.03 -11.21 -8.73
N ARG A 100 7.84 -12.17 -9.19
CA ARG A 100 7.68 -13.59 -8.95
C ARG A 100 8.82 -14.14 -8.10
N SER A 101 8.49 -15.02 -7.17
CA SER A 101 9.49 -15.71 -6.36
C SER A 101 10.33 -16.69 -7.20
N ILE A 102 11.56 -16.94 -6.78
CA ILE A 102 12.49 -17.85 -7.47
C ILE A 102 11.93 -19.27 -7.57
N ASP A 103 11.23 -19.73 -6.53
CA ASP A 103 10.54 -21.02 -6.48
C ASP A 103 9.22 -21.03 -7.26
N GLY A 104 8.75 -19.89 -7.77
CA GLY A 104 7.61 -19.76 -8.67
C GLY A 104 6.24 -20.04 -8.04
N ASN A 105 6.17 -20.10 -6.71
CA ASN A 105 4.95 -20.33 -5.94
C ASN A 105 4.36 -19.05 -5.33
N ARG A 106 5.04 -17.91 -5.48
CA ARG A 106 4.59 -16.62 -4.95
C ARG A 106 4.72 -15.52 -5.98
N ALA A 107 3.76 -14.60 -5.96
CA ALA A 107 3.70 -13.44 -6.83
C ALA A 107 3.26 -12.21 -6.02
N LEU A 108 3.75 -11.05 -6.42
CA LEU A 108 3.40 -9.77 -5.81
C LEU A 108 2.29 -9.06 -6.58
N ILE A 109 1.44 -8.38 -5.80
CA ILE A 109 0.53 -7.34 -6.26
C ILE A 109 0.90 -6.07 -5.47
N LEU A 110 1.29 -5.04 -6.19
CA LEU A 110 1.65 -3.72 -5.69
C LEU A 110 0.50 -2.77 -6.01
N PHE A 111 0.15 -1.89 -5.09
CA PHE A 111 -0.84 -0.86 -5.38
C PHE A 111 -0.47 0.47 -4.75
N GLN A 112 -0.86 1.51 -5.46
CA GLN A 112 -0.68 2.91 -5.11
C GLN A 112 -2.06 3.47 -4.78
N LEU A 113 -2.14 4.25 -3.71
CA LEU A 113 -3.36 4.91 -3.29
C LEU A 113 -3.31 6.37 -3.72
N THR A 114 -4.48 6.94 -4.00
CA THR A 114 -4.62 8.37 -4.26
C THR A 114 -4.43 9.19 -2.98
N GLY A 115 -3.94 10.41 -3.13
CA GLY A 115 -3.85 11.38 -2.02
C GLY A 115 -2.55 11.30 -1.22
N ASP A 116 -2.29 12.36 -0.45
CA ASP A 116 -1.08 12.55 0.35
C ASP A 116 -1.02 11.56 1.53
N GLU A 117 0.18 11.15 1.94
CA GLU A 117 0.41 10.24 3.07
C GLU A 117 -0.17 10.76 4.40
N ASN A 118 -0.34 12.07 4.53
CA ASN A 118 -0.96 12.72 5.68
C ASN A 118 -2.50 12.77 5.61
N ASP A 119 -3.13 12.31 4.53
CA ASP A 119 -4.59 12.23 4.41
C ASP A 119 -5.14 11.13 5.34
N LEU A 120 -5.96 11.52 6.32
CA LEU A 120 -6.58 10.59 7.26
C LEU A 120 -7.47 9.54 6.58
N THR A 121 -8.08 9.88 5.43
CA THR A 121 -8.88 8.96 4.62
C THR A 121 -8.02 7.85 4.05
N ARG A 122 -6.85 8.22 3.51
CA ARG A 122 -5.86 7.30 2.99
C ARG A 122 -5.30 6.40 4.09
N GLN A 123 -4.98 6.96 5.26
CA GLN A 123 -4.47 6.17 6.39
C GLN A 123 -5.48 5.14 6.88
N GLN A 124 -6.76 5.49 6.93
CA GLN A 124 -7.84 4.55 7.24
C GLN A 124 -7.95 3.46 6.17
N LEU A 125 -7.92 3.84 4.89
CA LEU A 125 -7.95 2.90 3.78
C LEU A 125 -6.76 1.90 3.86
N VAL A 126 -5.55 2.37 4.15
CA VAL A 126 -4.37 1.50 4.34
C VAL A 126 -4.60 0.49 5.46
N SER A 127 -5.14 0.93 6.60
CA SER A 127 -5.43 0.06 7.74
C SER A 127 -6.50 -1.00 7.40
N ASP A 128 -7.55 -0.60 6.69
CA ASP A 128 -8.66 -1.48 6.30
C ASP A 128 -8.22 -2.52 5.27
N LEU A 129 -7.44 -2.11 4.26
CA LEU A 129 -6.90 -2.99 3.23
C LEU A 129 -5.89 -3.98 3.81
N SER A 130 -4.99 -3.51 4.68
CA SER A 130 -4.05 -4.39 5.39
C SER A 130 -4.79 -5.48 6.17
N THR A 131 -5.84 -5.12 6.91
CA THR A 131 -6.63 -6.10 7.68
C THR A 131 -7.36 -7.08 6.77
N THR A 132 -7.91 -6.62 5.65
CA THR A 132 -8.67 -7.44 4.71
C THR A 132 -7.77 -8.46 3.99
N TYR A 133 -6.59 -8.05 3.55
CA TYR A 133 -5.67 -8.87 2.76
C TYR A 133 -4.56 -9.52 3.57
N SER A 134 -4.62 -9.51 4.91
CA SER A 134 -3.63 -10.24 5.73
C SER A 134 -3.86 -11.76 5.76
N SER A 135 -5.05 -12.24 5.35
CA SER A 135 -5.41 -13.65 5.41
C SER A 135 -6.61 -14.01 4.51
N THR A 136 -6.67 -13.46 3.30
CA THR A 136 -7.74 -13.75 2.34
C THR A 136 -7.39 -15.01 1.54
N GLU A 137 -8.17 -16.08 1.76
CA GLU A 137 -8.09 -17.29 0.95
C GLU A 137 -9.03 -17.19 -0.27
N ARG A 138 -8.50 -17.41 -1.48
CA ARG A 138 -9.27 -17.46 -2.73
C ARG A 138 -8.84 -18.63 -3.60
N GLY A 139 -9.57 -19.74 -3.47
CA GLY A 139 -9.31 -20.93 -4.27
C GLY A 139 -7.92 -21.47 -3.99
N THR A 140 -7.02 -21.33 -4.96
CA THR A 140 -5.60 -21.74 -4.84
C THR A 140 -4.68 -20.62 -4.37
N LEU A 141 -5.16 -19.37 -4.25
CA LEU A 141 -4.34 -18.24 -3.77
C LEU A 141 -4.63 -17.94 -2.30
N LEU A 142 -3.56 -17.79 -1.53
CA LEU A 142 -3.58 -17.14 -0.23
C LEU A 142 -2.94 -15.76 -0.38
N ALA A 143 -3.68 -14.71 -0.06
CA ALA A 143 -3.24 -13.32 -0.06
C ALA A 143 -3.26 -12.78 1.38
#